data_AF-A0A167KL64-F1
#
_entry.id   AF-A0A167KL64-F1
#
_cell.length_a   1.000
_cell.length_b   1.000
_cell.length_c   1.000
_cell.angle_alpha   90.00
_cell.angle_beta   90.00
_cell.angle_gamma   90.00
#
_symmetry.space_group_name_H-M   'P 1'
#
loop_
_entity.id
_entity.type
_entity.pdbx_description
1 polymer ?
#
loop_
_entity_poly.entity_id
_entity_poly.type
_entity_poly.pdbx_seq_one_letter_code
_entity_poly.pdbx_strand_id
1 'polypeptide(L)'
;MHAKPLRPYIISFRLILNYSSSQYSFTTIGILVHIQYADTLKAKLTTASVEILDAFDPLDPDNVADPKYASLPTHELANTAAMLHHDRCLQALQFLHPHVAISVGHFFSGTYRGSMVVSILISPHCPYAVTQISMPSKYALAVKIGSLRIVCLYLPPTMPTHDVLYVLSSIPLTHDTILCGDFNVRLGSVTGDYASNSHGLALCSWIEERSLSVVNADFTPCIPTYISFRNNYEISSIIDLFITNMSLINPSLHVATDLSLGSDHRLLSLSFTYDLQHSTNMSPPLHKT
;
A
#
# COMPACT_ATOMS: atom_id res chain seq x y z
N MET A 1 -3.68 -13.60 -28.38
CA MET A 1 -4.73 -13.95 -27.39
C MET A 1 -4.12 -13.75 -26.01
N HIS A 2 -4.38 -12.62 -25.34
CA HIS A 2 -3.78 -12.34 -24.04
C HIS A 2 -4.87 -12.16 -23.00
N ALA A 3 -4.97 -13.15 -22.11
CA ALA A 3 -5.70 -13.05 -20.86
C ALA A 3 -5.06 -11.95 -19.99
N LYS A 4 -5.85 -10.95 -19.61
CA LYS A 4 -5.44 -9.88 -18.68
C LYS A 4 -5.47 -10.43 -17.25
N PRO A 5 -4.38 -10.35 -16.47
CA PRO A 5 -4.39 -10.79 -15.08
C PRO A 5 -4.96 -9.71 -14.14
N LEU A 6 -5.68 -10.20 -13.15
CA LEU A 6 -6.43 -9.48 -12.12
C LEU A 6 -5.49 -8.83 -11.09
N ARG A 7 -5.70 -7.53 -10.84
CA ARG A 7 -5.08 -6.77 -9.73
C ARG A 7 -6.05 -6.79 -8.54
N PRO A 8 -5.63 -6.62 -7.27
CA PRO A 8 -6.43 -5.99 -6.23
C PRO A 8 -6.13 -4.50 -6.29
N TYR A 9 -7.21 -3.80 -6.51
CA TYR A 9 -7.27 -2.40 -6.78
C TYR A 9 -8.58 -2.06 -6.10
N ILE A 10 -8.55 -1.15 -5.14
CA ILE A 10 -9.59 -0.13 -5.18
C ILE A 10 -9.12 0.89 -6.25
N ILE A 11 -8.92 0.43 -7.50
CA ILE A 11 -9.32 1.23 -8.65
C ILE A 11 -10.80 1.26 -8.45
N SER A 12 -11.26 2.42 -8.07
CA SER A 12 -12.61 2.80 -8.38
C SER A 12 -12.65 3.12 -9.86
N PHE A 13 -13.24 2.24 -10.67
CA PHE A 13 -13.58 2.69 -12.02
C PHE A 13 -14.70 3.67 -11.86
N ARG A 14 -14.47 4.93 -12.25
CA ARG A 14 -15.53 5.89 -12.53
C ARG A 14 -16.25 5.41 -13.79
N LEU A 15 -17.10 4.43 -13.61
CA LEU A 15 -17.96 3.92 -14.66
C LEU A 15 -19.03 4.97 -14.87
N ILE A 16 -18.98 5.64 -16.02
CA ILE A 16 -19.90 6.71 -16.40
C ILE A 16 -20.97 6.15 -17.31
N LEU A 17 -22.20 6.17 -16.80
CA LEU A 17 -23.38 5.65 -17.49
C LEU A 17 -24.11 6.78 -18.19
N ASN A 18 -24.50 6.58 -19.46
CA ASN A 18 -25.56 7.35 -20.10
C ASN A 18 -26.90 6.65 -19.87
N TYR A 19 -27.86 7.34 -19.26
CA TYR A 19 -29.25 6.87 -19.12
C TYR A 19 -30.16 7.67 -20.05
N SER A 20 -30.98 7.01 -20.87
CA SER A 20 -32.05 7.67 -21.62
C SER A 20 -33.40 7.35 -20.97
N SER A 21 -34.11 8.42 -20.59
CA SER A 21 -35.51 8.40 -20.22
C SER A 21 -36.18 9.51 -21.03
N SER A 22 -37.43 9.30 -21.43
CA SER A 22 -38.22 10.19 -22.30
C SER A 22 -38.44 11.61 -21.77
N GLN A 23 -37.83 11.98 -20.64
CA GLN A 23 -37.95 13.28 -19.99
C GLN A 23 -36.64 13.98 -19.59
N TYR A 24 -35.45 13.39 -19.74
CA TYR A 24 -34.19 14.04 -19.32
C TYR A 24 -33.02 13.85 -20.30
N SER A 25 -32.24 14.92 -20.45
CA SER A 25 -30.93 15.01 -21.11
C SER A 25 -29.96 13.97 -20.54
N PHE A 26 -29.01 13.49 -21.36
CA PHE A 26 -28.00 12.51 -20.99
C PHE A 26 -27.35 12.81 -19.63
N THR A 27 -27.67 12.01 -18.60
CA THR A 27 -27.03 12.11 -17.29
C THR A 27 -25.88 11.13 -17.20
N THR A 28 -24.66 11.65 -17.11
CA THR A 28 -23.43 10.91 -16.83
C THR A 28 -23.30 10.63 -15.33
N ILE A 29 -23.22 9.35 -14.93
CA ILE A 29 -23.10 8.95 -13.51
C ILE A 29 -21.77 8.24 -13.28
N GLY A 30 -20.86 8.79 -12.48
CA GLY A 30 -19.63 8.09 -12.08
C GLY A 30 -19.86 7.13 -10.91
N ILE A 31 -19.58 5.84 -11.09
CA ILE A 31 -19.69 4.83 -10.03
C ILE A 31 -18.32 4.57 -9.39
N LEU A 32 -18.30 4.11 -8.14
CA LEU A 32 -17.10 3.65 -7.45
C LEU A 32 -17.15 2.11 -7.34
N VAL A 33 -16.24 1.39 -7.98
CA VAL A 33 -16.28 -0.09 -7.98
C VAL A 33 -14.90 -0.67 -7.80
N HIS A 34 -14.75 -1.67 -6.92
CA HIS A 34 -13.51 -2.43 -6.76
C HIS A 34 -13.17 -3.20 -8.06
N ILE A 35 -11.88 -3.27 -8.42
CA ILE A 35 -11.42 -3.90 -9.69
C ILE A 35 -11.96 -5.30 -9.94
N GLN A 36 -12.08 -6.10 -8.89
CA GLN A 36 -12.47 -7.51 -8.99
C GLN A 36 -13.90 -7.63 -9.50
N TYR A 37 -14.72 -6.58 -9.31
CA TYR A 37 -16.09 -6.52 -9.78
C TYR A 37 -16.25 -5.67 -11.04
N ALA A 38 -15.19 -5.00 -11.50
CA ALA A 38 -15.29 -4.04 -12.61
C ALA A 38 -15.73 -4.71 -13.91
N ASP A 39 -15.08 -5.79 -14.34
CA ASP A 39 -15.44 -6.48 -15.59
C ASP A 39 -16.84 -7.10 -15.51
N THR A 40 -17.21 -7.65 -14.34
CA THR A 40 -18.55 -8.21 -14.10
C THR A 40 -19.63 -7.12 -14.17
N LEU A 41 -19.37 -5.97 -13.55
CA LEU A 41 -20.28 -4.82 -13.56
C LEU A 41 -20.41 -4.25 -14.98
N LYS A 42 -19.30 -4.04 -15.68
CA LYS A 42 -19.28 -3.60 -17.08
C LYS A 42 -20.13 -4.53 -17.95
N ALA A 43 -19.91 -5.84 -17.86
CA ALA A 43 -20.69 -6.83 -18.63
C ALA A 43 -22.19 -6.75 -18.34
N LYS A 44 -22.59 -6.62 -17.07
CA LYS A 44 -24.01 -6.46 -16.68
C LYS A 44 -24.64 -5.19 -17.22
N LEU A 45 -23.89 -4.09 -17.25
CA LEU A 45 -24.38 -2.79 -17.75
C LEU A 45 -24.48 -2.76 -19.27
N THR A 46 -23.51 -3.33 -19.97
CA THR A 46 -23.60 -3.55 -21.42
C THR A 46 -24.79 -4.43 -21.78
N THR A 47 -25.05 -5.49 -21.00
CA THR A 47 -26.26 -6.33 -21.17
C THR A 47 -27.54 -5.50 -21.01
N ALA A 48 -27.54 -4.52 -20.10
CA ALA A 48 -28.63 -3.59 -19.91
C ALA A 48 -28.63 -2.40 -20.90
N SER A 49 -27.83 -2.46 -21.98
CA SER A 49 -27.68 -1.39 -22.98
C SER A 49 -27.24 -0.04 -22.41
N VAL A 50 -26.53 -0.05 -21.28
CA VAL A 50 -25.93 1.16 -20.73
C VAL A 50 -24.57 1.37 -21.36
N GLU A 51 -24.40 2.53 -21.98
CA GLU A 51 -23.12 2.94 -22.57
C GLU A 51 -22.09 3.22 -21.48
N ILE A 52 -20.87 2.75 -21.71
CA ILE A 52 -19.73 2.95 -20.82
C ILE A 52 -18.78 3.96 -21.48
N LEU A 53 -18.56 5.09 -20.83
CA LEU A 53 -17.60 6.09 -21.30
C LEU A 53 -16.19 5.77 -20.75
N ASP A 54 -15.37 5.05 -21.52
CA ASP A 54 -14.00 4.69 -21.10
C ASP A 54 -12.99 5.85 -21.16
N ALA A 55 -13.33 6.95 -21.84
CA ALA A 55 -12.45 8.10 -22.07
C ALA A 55 -12.95 9.42 -21.44
N PHE A 56 -13.93 9.36 -20.54
CA PHE A 56 -14.44 10.56 -19.88
C PHE A 56 -13.42 11.10 -18.87
N ASP A 57 -13.02 12.36 -19.03
CA ASP A 57 -12.17 13.06 -18.08
C ASP A 57 -13.00 14.01 -17.19
N PRO A 58 -13.14 13.72 -15.88
CA PRO A 58 -13.89 14.59 -14.97
C PRO A 58 -13.25 15.96 -14.71
N LEU A 59 -12.00 16.17 -15.13
CA LEU A 59 -11.27 17.43 -15.00
C LEU A 59 -11.35 18.28 -16.27
N ASP A 60 -11.91 17.74 -17.36
CA ASP A 60 -12.13 18.49 -18.59
C ASP A 60 -13.16 19.61 -18.36
N PRO A 61 -12.80 20.88 -18.60
CA PRO A 61 -13.70 22.02 -18.50
C PRO A 61 -15.01 21.85 -19.29
N ASP A 62 -14.96 21.17 -20.44
CA ASP A 62 -16.11 20.98 -21.32
C ASP A 62 -17.20 20.10 -20.67
N ASN A 63 -16.85 19.35 -19.62
CA ASN A 63 -17.78 18.54 -18.84
C ASN A 63 -18.52 19.34 -17.75
N VAL A 64 -18.22 20.63 -17.57
CA VAL A 64 -18.95 21.52 -16.64
C VAL A 64 -20.19 22.09 -17.33
N ALA A 65 -21.27 21.30 -17.32
CA ALA A 65 -22.51 21.63 -18.03
C ALA A 65 -23.54 22.44 -17.23
N ASP A 66 -23.27 22.78 -15.96
CA ASP A 66 -24.23 23.53 -15.14
C ASP A 66 -24.32 24.99 -15.64
N PRO A 67 -25.52 25.48 -16.03
CA PRO A 67 -25.68 26.82 -16.62
C PRO A 67 -25.12 27.96 -15.77
N LYS A 68 -25.01 27.79 -14.45
CA LYS A 68 -24.43 28.82 -13.56
C LYS A 68 -22.96 29.12 -13.88
N TYR A 69 -22.25 28.19 -14.52
CA TYR A 69 -20.84 28.33 -14.87
C TYR A 69 -20.62 28.72 -16.34
N ALA A 70 -21.68 28.81 -17.16
CA ALA A 70 -21.58 29.01 -18.61
C ALA A 70 -20.86 30.31 -19.03
N SER A 71 -20.81 31.31 -18.15
CA SER A 71 -20.13 32.58 -18.38
C SER A 71 -18.66 32.60 -17.95
N LEU A 72 -18.16 31.54 -17.32
CA LEU A 72 -16.79 31.50 -16.81
C LEU A 72 -15.77 31.29 -17.94
N PRO A 73 -14.59 31.93 -17.86
CA PRO A 73 -13.50 31.66 -18.79
C PRO A 73 -12.95 30.23 -18.58
N THR A 74 -12.36 29.65 -19.63
CA THR A 74 -11.89 28.25 -19.65
C THR A 74 -11.02 27.83 -18.46
N HIS A 75 -10.13 28.72 -17.99
CA HIS A 75 -9.26 28.42 -16.84
C HIS A 75 -10.03 28.34 -15.50
N GLU A 76 -11.10 29.14 -15.34
CA GLU A 76 -11.99 29.06 -14.18
C GLU A 76 -12.93 27.85 -14.28
N LEU A 77 -13.33 27.45 -15.49
CA LEU A 77 -14.05 26.20 -15.72
C LEU A 77 -13.21 24.97 -15.37
N ALA A 78 -11.90 24.97 -15.67
CA ALA A 78 -10.99 23.91 -15.25
C ALA A 78 -10.92 23.77 -13.72
N ASN A 79 -10.77 24.90 -13.02
CA ASN A 79 -10.78 24.93 -11.56
C ASN A 79 -12.13 24.44 -10.99
N THR A 80 -13.24 24.85 -11.62
CA THR A 80 -14.59 24.43 -11.26
C THR A 80 -14.78 22.93 -11.46
N ALA A 81 -14.29 22.37 -12.58
CA ALA A 81 -14.33 20.93 -12.86
C ALA A 81 -13.58 20.15 -11.76
N ALA A 82 -12.38 20.60 -11.40
CA ALA A 82 -11.57 20.00 -10.34
C ALA A 82 -12.27 20.04 -8.97
N MET A 83 -12.84 21.19 -8.59
CA MET A 83 -13.61 21.34 -7.34
C MET A 83 -14.82 20.41 -7.31
N LEU A 84 -15.64 20.41 -8.37
CA LEU A 84 -16.83 19.57 -8.47
C LEU A 84 -16.46 18.08 -8.44
N HIS A 85 -15.36 17.69 -9.08
CA HIS A 85 -14.86 16.32 -9.02
C HIS A 85 -14.44 15.93 -7.59
N HIS A 86 -13.67 16.79 -6.93
CA HIS A 86 -13.19 16.57 -5.56
C HIS A 86 -14.36 16.44 -4.56
N ASP A 87 -15.31 17.38 -4.58
CA ASP A 87 -16.48 17.36 -3.68
C ASP A 87 -17.30 16.08 -3.84
N ARG A 88 -17.53 15.65 -5.09
CA ARG A 88 -18.26 14.40 -5.39
C ARG A 88 -17.51 13.17 -4.87
N CYS A 89 -16.18 13.16 -4.99
CA CYS A 89 -15.35 12.09 -4.45
C CYS A 89 -15.44 12.04 -2.92
N LEU A 90 -15.38 13.18 -2.22
CA LEU A 90 -15.56 13.22 -0.76
C LEU A 90 -16.96 12.78 -0.33
N GLN A 91 -18.01 13.20 -1.04
CA GLN A 91 -19.38 12.74 -0.78
C GLN A 91 -19.53 11.23 -0.96
N ALA A 92 -18.79 10.61 -1.88
CA ALA A 92 -18.86 9.16 -2.08
C ALA A 92 -18.38 8.36 -0.85
N LEU A 93 -17.48 8.93 -0.04
CA LEU A 93 -16.91 8.26 1.14
C LEU A 93 -17.97 7.93 2.20
N GLN A 94 -19.02 8.73 2.32
CA GLN A 94 -20.08 8.52 3.33
C GLN A 94 -20.88 7.23 3.09
N PHE A 95 -20.80 6.67 1.87
CA PHE A 95 -21.49 5.44 1.50
C PHE A 95 -20.60 4.19 1.61
N LEU A 96 -19.32 4.37 1.95
CA LEU A 96 -18.37 3.27 2.12
C LEU A 96 -18.37 2.78 3.56
N HIS A 97 -18.07 1.49 3.75
CA HIS A 97 -17.80 0.98 5.09
C HIS A 97 -16.59 1.71 5.70
N PRO A 98 -16.59 2.02 7.01
CA PRO A 98 -15.55 2.85 7.64
C PRO A 98 -14.12 2.36 7.38
N HIS A 99 -13.88 1.05 7.36
CA HIS A 99 -12.56 0.47 7.12
C HIS A 99 -12.08 0.62 5.66
N VAL A 100 -12.98 0.83 4.70
CA VAL A 100 -12.67 1.10 3.29
C VAL A 100 -12.59 2.61 3.02
N ALA A 101 -13.45 3.38 3.68
CA ALA A 101 -13.59 4.81 3.49
C ALA A 101 -12.28 5.58 3.74
N ILE A 102 -11.48 5.15 4.72
CA ILE A 102 -10.20 5.78 5.05
C ILE A 102 -9.22 5.69 3.86
N SER A 103 -8.95 4.47 3.37
CA SER A 103 -8.02 4.26 2.26
C SER A 103 -8.47 4.94 0.97
N VAL A 104 -9.78 4.93 0.69
CA VAL A 104 -10.35 5.60 -0.49
C VAL A 104 -10.33 7.12 -0.34
N GLY A 105 -10.56 7.65 0.87
CA GLY A 105 -10.51 9.09 1.13
C GLY A 105 -9.12 9.69 0.95
N HIS A 106 -8.09 8.94 1.33
CA HIS A 106 -6.69 9.31 1.04
C HIS A 106 -6.41 9.38 -0.46
N PHE A 107 -6.99 8.47 -1.25
CA PHE A 107 -6.86 8.45 -2.71
C PHE A 107 -7.52 9.68 -3.34
N PHE A 108 -8.75 10.01 -2.94
CA PHE A 108 -9.49 11.15 -3.48
C PHE A 108 -8.92 12.51 -3.12
N SER A 109 -8.27 12.64 -1.97
CA SER A 109 -7.76 13.93 -1.51
C SER A 109 -6.49 14.37 -2.24
N GLY A 110 -6.01 13.63 -3.25
CA GLY A 110 -4.79 13.96 -4.00
C GLY A 110 -3.52 13.90 -3.15
N THR A 111 -3.65 13.47 -1.89
CA THR A 111 -2.59 13.37 -0.89
C THR A 111 -1.50 12.35 -1.25
N TYR A 112 -1.68 11.54 -2.30
CA TYR A 112 -0.67 10.58 -2.78
C TYR A 112 0.61 11.18 -3.37
N ARG A 113 0.73 12.50 -3.50
CA ARG A 113 2.06 13.15 -3.51
C ARG A 113 2.35 13.74 -2.14
N GLY A 114 2.76 12.87 -1.20
CA GLY A 114 3.34 13.29 0.08
C GLY A 114 2.64 12.82 1.37
N SER A 115 1.47 12.17 1.31
CA SER A 115 0.86 11.52 2.48
C SER A 115 1.37 10.08 2.59
N MET A 116 2.26 9.88 3.55
CA MET A 116 2.89 8.60 3.84
C MET A 116 1.97 7.82 4.76
N VAL A 117 1.35 6.74 4.28
CA VAL A 117 0.39 5.96 5.05
C VAL A 117 0.79 4.49 5.01
N VAL A 118 0.87 3.90 6.19
CA VAL A 118 1.03 2.45 6.40
C VAL A 118 -0.29 1.91 6.92
N SER A 119 -0.76 0.79 6.39
CA SER A 119 -1.97 0.11 6.85
C SER A 119 -1.70 -1.35 7.17
N ILE A 120 -2.36 -1.87 8.20
CA ILE A 120 -2.34 -3.28 8.56
C ILE A 120 -3.77 -3.82 8.49
N LEU A 121 -3.95 -4.89 7.72
CA LEU A 121 -5.21 -5.62 7.59
C LEU A 121 -5.04 -6.98 8.24
N ILE A 122 -5.96 -7.32 9.16
CA ILE A 122 -5.94 -8.59 9.88
C ILE A 122 -7.21 -9.35 9.52
N SER A 123 -7.05 -10.65 9.26
CA SER A 123 -8.17 -11.54 8.98
C SER A 123 -9.19 -11.49 10.13
N PRO A 124 -10.49 -11.37 9.85
CA PRO A 124 -11.52 -11.44 10.90
C PRO A 124 -11.58 -12.82 11.56
N HIS A 125 -10.95 -13.83 10.95
CA HIS A 125 -10.81 -15.17 11.51
C HIS A 125 -9.52 -15.34 12.33
N CYS A 126 -8.75 -14.27 12.57
CA CYS A 126 -7.59 -14.33 13.47
C CYS A 126 -8.09 -14.68 14.88
N PRO A 127 -7.69 -15.83 15.45
CA PRO A 127 -8.21 -16.28 16.74
C PRO A 127 -7.56 -15.56 17.93
N TYR A 128 -6.63 -14.64 17.69
CA TYR A 128 -5.82 -14.00 18.71
C TYR A 128 -6.24 -12.55 18.93
N ALA A 129 -6.05 -12.08 20.17
CA ALA A 129 -6.24 -10.67 20.50
C ALA A 129 -5.28 -9.80 19.68
N VAL A 130 -5.85 -8.81 19.01
CA VAL A 130 -5.13 -7.80 18.23
C VAL A 130 -5.18 -6.49 18.99
N THR A 131 -4.02 -5.91 19.26
CA THR A 131 -3.90 -4.58 19.87
C THR A 131 -2.93 -3.72 19.10
N GLN A 132 -3.29 -2.46 18.84
CA GLN A 132 -2.35 -1.51 18.24
C GLN A 132 -1.31 -1.09 19.28
N ILE A 133 -0.05 -1.03 18.85
CA ILE A 133 1.05 -0.51 19.65
C ILE A 133 1.26 0.96 19.25
N SER A 134 1.31 1.86 20.25
CA SER A 134 1.62 3.26 20.00
C SER A 134 3.05 3.40 19.49
N MET A 135 3.22 3.97 18.29
CA MET A 135 4.53 4.24 17.71
C MET A 135 4.85 5.73 17.81
N PRO A 136 6.09 6.10 18.16
CA PRO A 136 6.51 7.50 18.25
C PRO A 136 6.70 8.13 16.86
N SER A 137 6.81 7.31 15.81
CA SER A 137 7.07 7.73 14.45
C SER A 137 5.84 7.53 13.57
N LYS A 138 5.48 8.54 12.76
CA LYS A 138 4.43 8.44 11.74
C LYS A 138 4.77 7.48 10.59
N TYR A 139 6.03 7.08 10.49
CA TYR A 139 6.54 6.15 9.47
C TYR A 139 6.37 4.68 9.88
N ALA A 140 5.87 4.44 11.09
CA ALA A 140 5.71 3.10 11.64
C ALA A 140 4.27 2.89 12.13
N LEU A 141 3.69 1.75 11.79
CA LEU A 141 2.45 1.25 12.37
C LEU A 141 2.74 -0.12 12.97
N ALA A 142 2.34 -0.34 14.21
CA ALA A 142 2.63 -1.59 14.90
C ALA A 142 1.38 -2.19 15.54
N VAL A 143 1.29 -3.51 15.49
CA VAL A 143 0.26 -4.30 16.16
C VAL A 143 0.89 -5.46 16.91
N LYS A 144 0.20 -5.88 17.95
CA LYS A 144 0.47 -7.11 18.70
C LYS A 144 -0.67 -8.10 18.42
N ILE A 145 -0.33 -9.30 17.98
CA ILE A 145 -1.24 -10.42 17.72
C ILE A 145 -0.84 -11.55 18.67
N GLY A 146 -1.55 -11.69 19.79
CA GLY A 146 -1.09 -12.52 20.90
C GLY A 146 0.27 -12.04 21.43
N SER A 147 1.35 -12.83 21.39
CA SER A 147 2.72 -12.38 21.74
C SER A 147 3.49 -11.77 20.58
N LEU A 148 3.13 -12.10 19.33
CA LEU A 148 3.81 -11.61 18.13
C LEU A 148 3.62 -10.10 17.96
N ARG A 149 4.70 -9.39 17.65
CA ARG A 149 4.66 -7.99 17.22
C ARG A 149 4.97 -7.89 15.73
N ILE A 150 4.13 -7.17 15.01
CA ILE A 150 4.36 -6.80 13.62
C ILE A 150 4.47 -5.28 13.57
N VAL A 151 5.59 -4.79 13.03
CA VAL A 151 5.86 -3.37 12.82
C VAL A 151 6.01 -3.15 11.32
N CYS A 152 5.04 -2.46 10.73
CA CYS A 152 5.07 -2.06 9.34
C CYS A 152 5.72 -0.68 9.21
N LEU A 153 6.67 -0.56 8.29
CA LEU A 153 7.47 0.65 8.05
C LEU A 153 7.27 1.15 6.62
N TYR A 154 7.23 2.47 6.48
CA TYR A 154 7.46 3.16 5.22
C TYR A 154 8.49 4.25 5.44
N LEU A 155 9.73 4.00 5.03
CA LEU A 155 10.82 4.97 5.13
C LEU A 155 10.95 5.70 3.80
N PRO A 156 10.74 7.03 3.75
CA PRO A 156 10.85 7.79 2.51
C PRO A 156 12.26 7.73 1.91
N PRO A 157 12.41 7.66 0.58
CA PRO A 157 13.73 7.62 -0.06
C PRO A 157 14.54 8.91 0.17
N THR A 158 13.85 10.03 0.42
CA THR A 158 14.46 11.34 0.68
C THR A 158 14.71 11.61 2.17
N MET A 159 14.32 10.70 3.06
CA MET A 159 14.57 10.85 4.50
C MET A 159 16.08 10.84 4.76
N PRO A 160 16.63 11.78 5.56
CA PRO A 160 18.03 11.73 5.96
C PRO A 160 18.39 10.43 6.70
N THR A 161 19.60 9.90 6.46
CA THR A 161 20.07 8.65 7.12
C THR A 161 19.95 8.68 8.65
N HIS A 162 20.19 9.84 9.28
CA HIS A 162 20.08 9.96 10.75
C HIS A 162 18.63 9.87 11.23
N ASP A 163 17.66 10.38 10.46
CA ASP A 163 16.24 10.25 10.75
C ASP A 163 15.77 8.81 10.57
N VAL A 164 16.28 8.10 9.54
CA VAL A 164 16.05 6.65 9.37
C VAL A 164 16.49 5.89 10.63
N LEU A 165 17.73 6.13 11.10
CA LEU A 165 18.25 5.50 12.31
C LEU A 165 17.46 5.88 13.57
N TYR A 166 16.98 7.12 13.67
CA TYR A 166 16.13 7.56 14.77
C TYR A 166 14.80 6.78 14.78
N VAL A 167 14.14 6.67 13.62
CA VAL A 167 12.90 5.88 13.49
C VAL A 167 13.14 4.43 13.89
N LEU A 168 14.18 3.79 13.34
CA LEU A 168 14.52 2.39 13.64
C LEU A 168 14.83 2.18 15.14
N SER A 169 15.62 3.07 15.73
CA SER A 169 16.00 2.98 17.15
C SER A 169 14.85 3.26 18.11
N SER A 170 13.79 3.91 17.65
CA SER A 170 12.58 4.16 18.44
C SER A 170 11.63 2.96 18.51
N ILE A 171 11.88 1.91 17.73
CA ILE A 171 11.02 0.72 17.68
C ILE A 171 11.23 -0.11 18.96
N PRO A 172 10.17 -0.37 19.74
CA PRO A 172 10.27 -1.17 20.95
C PRO A 172 10.34 -2.67 20.62
N LEU A 173 11.54 -3.15 20.26
CA LEU A 173 11.79 -4.55 19.94
C LEU A 173 11.56 -5.46 21.17
N THR A 174 10.92 -6.59 20.92
CA THR A 174 10.87 -7.76 21.81
C THR A 174 11.36 -8.98 21.06
N HIS A 175 11.63 -10.11 21.75
CA HIS A 175 12.09 -11.35 21.11
C HIS A 175 11.17 -11.88 19.99
N ASP A 176 9.89 -11.49 19.99
CA ASP A 176 8.90 -11.87 18.98
C ASP A 176 8.52 -10.71 18.05
N THR A 177 9.48 -10.11 17.35
CA THR A 177 9.20 -8.95 16.47
C THR A 177 9.52 -9.24 15.02
N ILE A 178 8.57 -8.94 14.14
CA ILE A 178 8.76 -8.85 12.69
C ILE A 178 8.62 -7.38 12.27
N LEU A 179 9.63 -6.87 11.59
CA LEU A 179 9.59 -5.60 10.88
C LEU A 179 9.35 -5.89 9.41
N CYS A 180 8.44 -5.16 8.76
CA CYS A 180 8.20 -5.30 7.34
C CYS A 180 7.76 -4.01 6.66
N GLY A 181 7.88 -3.93 5.34
CA GLY A 181 7.40 -2.80 4.54
C GLY A 181 8.46 -2.26 3.59
N ASP A 182 8.26 -1.03 3.11
CA ASP A 182 9.17 -0.36 2.18
C ASP A 182 10.19 0.47 2.99
N PHE A 183 11.44 0.02 2.97
CA PHE A 183 12.52 0.67 3.69
C PHE A 183 13.26 1.70 2.83
N ASN A 184 13.05 1.72 1.50
CA ASN A 184 13.87 2.48 0.54
C ASN A 184 15.40 2.35 0.77
N VAL A 185 15.83 1.21 1.32
CA VAL A 185 17.23 0.88 1.60
C VAL A 185 17.69 -0.19 0.63
N ARG A 186 18.93 -0.08 0.16
CA ARG A 186 19.53 -1.10 -0.71
C ARG A 186 20.68 -1.75 0.05
N LEU A 187 20.54 -3.04 0.35
CA LEU A 187 21.49 -3.78 1.18
C LEU A 187 22.64 -4.41 0.39
N GLY A 188 22.71 -4.18 -0.93
CA GLY A 188 23.76 -4.71 -1.79
C GLY A 188 23.85 -6.24 -1.70
N SER A 189 25.08 -6.73 -1.51
CA SER A 189 25.38 -8.16 -1.45
C SER A 189 24.63 -8.93 -0.36
N VAL A 190 24.14 -8.27 0.70
CA VAL A 190 23.37 -8.92 1.76
C VAL A 190 22.09 -9.56 1.21
N THR A 191 21.35 -8.84 0.37
CA THR A 191 20.13 -9.37 -0.28
C THR A 191 20.37 -9.81 -1.73
N GLY A 192 21.59 -9.65 -2.23
CA GLY A 192 21.91 -9.81 -3.65
C GLY A 192 21.39 -8.66 -4.52
N ASP A 193 21.11 -7.50 -3.93
CA ASP A 193 20.83 -6.28 -4.70
C ASP A 193 22.11 -5.80 -5.39
N TYR A 194 22.03 -5.34 -6.64
CA TYR A 194 23.19 -4.92 -7.42
C TYR A 194 23.81 -3.60 -6.91
N ALA A 195 23.11 -2.86 -6.06
CA ALA A 195 23.63 -1.64 -5.45
C ALA A 195 23.36 -1.58 -3.95
N SER A 196 24.09 -0.71 -3.28
CA SER A 196 23.86 -0.29 -1.91
C SER A 196 23.67 1.22 -1.82
N ASN A 197 23.05 1.71 -0.74
CA ASN A 197 22.95 3.14 -0.45
C ASN A 197 23.34 3.43 1.01
N SER A 198 23.46 4.71 1.37
CA SER A 198 23.83 5.13 2.73
C SER A 198 22.87 4.61 3.80
N HIS A 199 21.57 4.54 3.48
CA HIS A 199 20.58 3.96 4.38
C HIS A 199 20.79 2.46 4.58
N GLY A 200 21.16 1.73 3.52
CA GLY A 200 21.47 0.32 3.59
C GLY A 200 22.68 0.03 4.47
N LEU A 201 23.74 0.82 4.35
CA LEU A 201 24.91 0.70 5.23
C LEU A 201 24.54 0.95 6.70
N ALA A 202 23.77 2.00 6.97
CA ALA A 202 23.30 2.32 8.32
C ALA A 202 22.38 1.22 8.89
N LEU A 203 21.48 0.68 8.07
CA LEU A 203 20.59 -0.40 8.48
C LEU A 203 21.37 -1.69 8.75
N CYS A 204 22.38 -2.04 7.96
CA CYS A 204 23.24 -3.19 8.22
C CYS A 204 23.90 -3.11 9.60
N SER A 205 24.51 -1.97 9.95
CA SER A 205 25.10 -1.77 11.29
C SER A 205 24.05 -1.89 12.40
N TRP A 206 22.87 -1.30 12.21
CA TRP A 206 21.79 -1.36 13.19
C TRP A 206 21.25 -2.80 13.40
N ILE A 207 21.17 -3.59 12.33
CA ILE A 207 20.77 -5.01 12.33
C ILE A 207 21.80 -5.84 13.10
N GLU A 208 23.08 -5.66 12.80
CA GLU A 208 24.19 -6.38 13.44
C GLU A 208 24.22 -6.12 14.95
N GLU A 209 24.16 -4.85 15.37
CA GLU A 209 24.11 -4.44 16.77
C GLU A 209 22.97 -5.07 17.57
N ARG A 210 21.84 -5.37 16.91
CA ARG A 210 20.63 -5.90 17.55
C ARG A 210 20.40 -7.38 17.29
N SER A 211 21.35 -8.05 16.63
CA SER A 211 21.26 -9.48 16.29
C SER A 211 19.96 -9.81 15.53
N LEU A 212 19.60 -8.96 14.56
CA LEU A 212 18.45 -9.20 13.68
C LEU A 212 18.88 -9.97 12.44
N SER A 213 17.94 -10.66 11.81
CA SER A 213 18.10 -11.38 10.56
C SER A 213 17.25 -10.75 9.46
N VAL A 214 17.81 -10.67 8.24
CA VAL A 214 17.09 -10.19 7.04
C VAL A 214 16.52 -11.40 6.32
N VAL A 215 15.22 -11.64 6.45
CA VAL A 215 14.56 -12.84 5.90
C VAL A 215 14.67 -12.90 4.38
N ASN A 216 14.68 -11.75 3.69
CA ASN A 216 14.88 -11.70 2.24
C ASN A 216 16.24 -12.26 1.80
N ALA A 217 17.29 -12.11 2.61
CA ALA A 217 18.63 -12.60 2.28
C ALA A 217 18.67 -14.13 2.25
N ASP A 218 17.95 -14.78 3.16
CA ASP A 218 17.96 -16.22 3.32
C ASP A 218 17.05 -16.95 2.32
N PHE A 219 15.87 -16.37 2.03
CA PHE A 219 14.81 -17.07 1.32
C PHE A 219 14.54 -16.57 -0.10
N THR A 220 14.86 -15.31 -0.41
CA THR A 220 14.63 -14.72 -1.74
C THR A 220 15.82 -13.86 -2.19
N PRO A 221 17.07 -14.37 -2.13
CA PRO A 221 18.23 -13.60 -2.55
C PRO A 221 18.15 -13.26 -4.05
N CYS A 222 18.61 -12.06 -4.41
CA CYS A 222 18.65 -11.54 -5.78
C CYS A 222 17.27 -11.39 -6.45
N ILE A 223 16.15 -11.52 -5.73
CA ILE A 223 14.80 -11.34 -6.30
C ILE A 223 14.34 -9.90 -6.02
N PRO A 224 14.21 -9.04 -7.05
CA PRO A 224 13.78 -7.66 -6.84
C PRO A 224 12.37 -7.58 -6.28
N THR A 225 12.17 -6.63 -5.36
CA THR A 225 10.86 -6.30 -4.77
C THR A 225 10.27 -5.04 -5.37
N TYR A 226 11.10 -4.23 -6.02
CA TYR A 226 10.70 -3.02 -6.73
C TYR A 226 11.18 -3.08 -8.18
N ILE A 227 10.33 -2.69 -9.11
CA ILE A 227 10.61 -2.61 -10.54
C ILE A 227 10.01 -1.33 -11.11
N SER A 228 10.85 -0.52 -11.74
CA SER A 228 10.44 0.71 -12.44
C SER A 228 11.11 0.79 -13.80
N PHE A 229 10.68 1.75 -14.62
CA PHE A 229 11.21 1.97 -15.95
C PHE A 229 11.79 3.38 -16.05
N ARG A 230 13.08 3.48 -16.38
CA ARG A 230 13.75 4.76 -16.66
C ARG A 230 14.26 4.71 -18.10
N ASN A 231 13.80 5.64 -18.94
CA ASN A 231 14.17 5.72 -20.36
C ASN A 231 13.96 4.39 -21.11
N ASN A 232 12.85 3.69 -20.85
CA ASN A 232 12.54 2.34 -21.37
C ASN A 232 13.48 1.22 -20.91
N TYR A 233 14.39 1.47 -19.97
CA TYR A 233 15.17 0.43 -19.31
C TYR A 233 14.53 0.07 -17.98
N GLU A 234 14.35 -1.22 -17.74
CA GLU A 234 13.93 -1.73 -16.44
C GLU A 234 15.04 -1.46 -15.41
N ILE A 235 14.66 -0.82 -14.32
CA ILE A 235 15.48 -0.68 -13.12
C ILE A 235 14.76 -1.42 -11.99
N SER A 236 15.54 -2.06 -11.12
CA SER A 236 14.98 -2.86 -10.06
C SER A 236 15.78 -2.70 -8.77
N SER A 237 15.16 -3.01 -7.64
CA SER A 237 15.83 -2.97 -6.35
C SER A 237 15.15 -3.91 -5.35
N ILE A 238 15.88 -4.24 -4.28
CA ILE A 238 15.34 -5.00 -3.14
C ILE A 238 15.26 -4.02 -1.97
N ILE A 239 14.07 -3.44 -1.80
CA ILE A 239 13.81 -2.36 -0.82
C ILE A 239 12.67 -2.68 0.14
N ASP A 240 11.86 -3.70 -0.19
CA ASP A 240 10.81 -4.22 0.67
C ASP A 240 11.35 -5.42 1.45
N LEU A 241 11.46 -5.28 2.76
CA LEU A 241 12.19 -6.23 3.59
C LEU A 241 11.30 -6.83 4.66
N PHE A 242 11.59 -8.06 5.04
CA PHE A 242 11.23 -8.68 6.31
C PHE A 242 12.49 -8.79 7.17
N ILE A 243 12.46 -8.22 8.36
CA ILE A 243 13.56 -8.27 9.34
C ILE A 243 13.00 -8.77 10.67
N THR A 244 13.70 -9.68 11.35
CA THR A 244 13.22 -10.24 12.61
C THR A 244 14.35 -10.63 13.54
N ASN A 245 14.08 -10.70 14.84
CA ASN A 245 14.93 -11.35 15.84
C ASN A 245 14.44 -12.75 16.23
N MET A 246 13.43 -13.26 15.54
CA MET A 246 12.84 -14.55 15.82
C MET A 246 13.52 -15.64 14.99
N SER A 247 13.69 -16.82 15.60
CA SER A 247 13.90 -18.05 14.84
C SER A 247 12.56 -18.48 14.24
N LEU A 248 12.35 -18.21 12.96
CA LEU A 248 11.14 -18.63 12.26
C LEU A 248 11.11 -20.15 12.10
N ILE A 249 9.98 -20.79 12.42
CA ILE A 249 9.79 -22.23 12.28
C ILE A 249 9.10 -22.50 10.93
N ASN A 250 9.67 -23.38 10.10
CA ASN A 250 9.18 -23.67 8.74
C ASN A 250 8.91 -22.40 7.89
N PRO A 251 9.85 -21.44 7.84
CA PRO A 251 9.65 -20.22 7.08
C PRO A 251 9.59 -20.47 5.57
N SER A 252 8.75 -19.72 4.88
CA SER A 252 8.80 -19.52 3.44
C SER A 252 8.53 -18.06 3.11
N LEU A 253 9.35 -17.48 2.24
CA LEU A 253 9.15 -16.15 1.71
C LEU A 253 9.00 -16.24 0.20
N HIS A 254 7.95 -15.62 -0.33
CA HIS A 254 7.69 -15.57 -1.76
C HIS A 254 7.53 -14.12 -2.21
N VAL A 255 8.26 -13.74 -3.26
CA VAL A 255 8.08 -12.47 -3.96
C VAL A 255 7.28 -12.75 -5.23
N ALA A 256 6.07 -12.23 -5.32
CA ALA A 256 5.19 -12.51 -6.44
C ALA A 256 5.64 -11.76 -7.70
N THR A 257 5.91 -12.49 -8.78
CA THR A 257 6.44 -11.94 -10.04
C THR A 257 5.34 -11.56 -11.04
N ASP A 258 4.16 -12.16 -10.91
CA ASP A 258 2.98 -11.97 -11.75
C ASP A 258 1.86 -11.17 -11.05
N LEU A 259 2.05 -10.87 -9.76
CA LEU A 259 1.05 -10.28 -8.88
C LEU A 259 1.58 -8.99 -8.24
N SER A 260 1.80 -7.97 -9.06
CA SER A 260 2.23 -6.63 -8.62
C SER A 260 1.08 -5.68 -8.31
N LEU A 261 -0.17 -6.10 -8.50
CA LEU A 261 -1.39 -5.31 -8.19
C LEU A 261 -1.44 -3.93 -8.88
N GLY A 262 -0.60 -3.69 -9.89
CA GLY A 262 -0.48 -2.38 -10.53
C GLY A 262 0.44 -1.40 -9.80
N SER A 263 1.17 -1.88 -8.79
CA SER A 263 2.27 -1.21 -8.11
C SER A 263 3.59 -1.49 -8.85
N ASP A 264 4.55 -0.57 -8.70
CA ASP A 264 5.97 -0.79 -9.00
C ASP A 264 6.66 -1.65 -7.93
N HIS A 265 6.02 -1.88 -6.79
CA HIS A 265 6.42 -2.88 -5.80
C HIS A 265 5.72 -4.22 -6.05
N ARG A 266 6.43 -5.31 -5.78
CA ARG A 266 5.93 -6.68 -5.79
C ARG A 266 5.32 -7.05 -4.44
N LEU A 267 4.32 -7.92 -4.46
CA LEU A 267 3.76 -8.48 -3.23
C LEU A 267 4.76 -9.48 -2.62
N LEU A 268 5.07 -9.32 -1.34
CA LEU A 268 5.83 -10.30 -0.57
C LEU A 268 4.90 -11.06 0.38
N SER A 269 5.08 -12.37 0.46
CA SER A 269 4.32 -13.25 1.36
C SER A 269 5.27 -14.06 2.21
N LEU A 270 5.34 -13.73 3.50
CA LEU A 270 6.06 -14.51 4.50
C LEU A 270 5.07 -15.45 5.21
N SER A 271 5.35 -16.75 5.17
CA SER A 271 4.65 -17.78 5.96
C SER A 271 5.61 -18.44 6.92
N PHE A 272 5.13 -18.75 8.12
CA PHE A 272 5.91 -19.45 9.14
C PHE A 272 4.94 -20.06 10.16
N THR A 273 5.44 -21.03 10.92
CA THR A 273 4.76 -21.58 12.10
C THR A 273 5.16 -20.75 13.31
N TYR A 274 4.20 -20.37 14.14
CA TYR A 274 4.45 -19.59 15.34
C TYR A 274 3.65 -20.18 16.52
N ASP A 275 4.38 -20.57 17.57
CA ASP A 275 3.78 -21.01 18.81
C ASP A 275 3.60 -19.83 19.77
N LEU A 276 2.35 -19.44 19.95
CA LEU A 276 1.95 -18.33 20.82
C LEU A 276 2.03 -18.65 22.32
N GLN A 277 2.32 -19.90 22.72
CA GLN A 277 2.36 -20.32 24.12
C GLN A 277 3.72 -20.12 24.81
N HIS A 278 4.79 -19.75 24.08
CA HIS A 278 6.14 -19.76 24.63
C HIS A 278 6.60 -18.52 25.43
N SER A 279 5.80 -17.43 25.45
CA SER A 279 6.24 -16.14 26.03
C SER A 279 6.07 -16.00 27.56
N THR A 280 5.40 -16.91 28.27
CA THR A 280 5.16 -16.75 29.72
C THR A 280 6.28 -17.26 30.64
N ASN A 281 7.28 -17.98 30.12
CA ASN A 281 8.24 -18.73 30.96
C ASN A 281 9.73 -18.38 30.81
N MET A 282 10.11 -17.36 30.03
CA MET A 282 11.53 -16.95 30.01
C MET A 282 11.84 -15.94 31.11
N SER A 283 12.39 -16.44 32.21
CA SER A 283 13.04 -15.64 33.24
C SER A 283 14.16 -14.78 32.62
N PRO A 284 14.35 -13.52 33.08
CA PRO A 284 15.43 -12.67 32.58
C PRO A 284 16.81 -13.32 32.84
N PRO A 285 17.77 -13.17 31.92
CA PRO A 285 19.11 -13.70 32.12
C PRO A 285 19.75 -13.06 33.35
N LEU A 286 20.28 -13.89 34.24
CA LEU A 286 21.05 -13.45 35.40
C LEU A 286 22.17 -12.52 34.92
N HIS A 287 22.18 -11.29 35.43
CA HIS A 287 23.36 -10.44 35.40
C HIS A 287 24.54 -11.22 35.98
N LYS A 288 25.52 -11.55 35.15
CA LYS A 288 26.85 -11.91 35.66
C LYS A 288 27.49 -10.61 36.15
N THR A 289 27.79 -10.61 37.45
CA THR A 289 28.58 -9.61 38.18
C THR A 289 29.94 -9.36 37.55
#